data_AF-A0A9W5N2I1-F1
#
_entry.id   AF-A0A9W5N2I1-F1
#
_cell.length_a   1.000
_cell.length_b   1.000
_cell.length_c   1.000
_cell.angle_alpha   90.00
_cell.angle_beta   90.00
_cell.angle_gamma   90.00
#
_symmetry.space_group_name_H-M   'P 1'
#
loop_
_entity.id
_entity.type
_entity.pdbx_description
1 polymer ?
#
loop_
_entity_poly.entity_id
_entity_poly.type
_entity_poly.pdbx_seq_one_letter_code
_entity_poly.pdbx_strand_id
1 'polypeptide(L)'
;MKNVLKALATTVFAVSALSASARGMHKHKPLAFEELPKICQQYFTRAEVCYKKAGDKAEFQRGNTKFLWQSLPAADLGQRERMCQIAMDSFAEKTRNLHCE
;
A
#
# COMPACT_ATOMS: atom_id res chain seq x y z
N MET A 1 30.56 57.69 22.09
CA MET A 1 31.00 56.53 22.88
C MET A 1 29.97 55.41 22.74
N LYS A 2 30.48 54.18 22.51
CA LYS A 2 29.82 52.86 22.62
C LYS A 2 28.99 52.38 21.42
N ASN A 3 29.72 51.74 20.51
CA ASN A 3 29.31 50.61 19.66
C ASN A 3 28.45 49.61 20.43
N VAL A 4 27.37 49.12 19.82
CA VAL A 4 26.90 47.75 20.08
C VAL A 4 26.34 47.17 18.79
N LEU A 5 27.22 46.47 18.07
CA LEU A 5 26.87 45.46 17.07
C LEU A 5 26.11 44.35 17.82
N LYS A 6 24.84 44.08 17.49
CA LYS A 6 24.13 42.90 18.01
C LYS A 6 23.88 41.94 16.85
N ALA A 7 24.61 40.84 16.92
CA ALA A 7 24.70 39.79 15.92
C ALA A 7 23.33 39.18 15.57
N LEU A 8 23.07 39.04 14.28
CA LEU A 8 22.04 38.12 13.79
C LEU A 8 22.56 36.68 13.96
N ALA A 9 21.98 35.96 14.92
CA ALA A 9 22.15 34.52 15.03
C ALA A 9 21.19 33.84 14.03
N THR A 10 21.69 33.52 12.85
CA THR A 10 20.97 32.70 11.87
C THR A 10 21.04 31.24 12.32
N THR A 11 20.01 30.76 13.01
CA THR A 11 19.86 29.33 13.33
C THR A 11 19.55 28.56 12.05
N VAL A 12 20.59 27.93 11.48
CA VAL A 12 20.41 26.95 10.40
C VAL A 12 19.80 25.70 11.03
N PHE A 13 18.49 25.50 10.85
CA PHE A 13 17.86 24.21 11.12
C PHE A 13 18.43 23.21 10.12
N ALA A 14 19.37 22.38 10.58
CA ALA A 14 19.80 21.21 9.85
C ALA A 14 18.62 20.24 9.74
N VAL A 15 17.88 20.32 8.63
CA VAL A 15 16.87 19.33 8.27
C VAL A 15 17.61 18.02 8.00
N SER A 16 17.70 17.19 9.02
CA SER A 16 18.15 15.81 8.87
C SER A 16 17.07 15.09 8.05
N ALA A 17 17.23 15.07 6.73
CA ALA A 17 16.46 14.18 5.89
C ALA A 17 16.86 12.75 6.28
N LEU A 18 16.17 12.16 7.26
CA LEU A 18 16.14 10.72 7.40
C LEU A 18 15.49 10.21 6.13
N SER A 19 16.34 9.87 5.16
CA SER A 19 15.97 8.99 4.07
C SER A 19 15.65 7.65 4.73
N ALA A 20 14.40 7.49 5.17
CA ALA A 20 13.85 6.21 5.56
C ALA A 20 13.93 5.33 4.31
N SER A 21 15.04 4.62 4.23
CA SER A 21 15.35 3.69 3.17
C SER A 21 14.22 2.66 3.12
N ALA A 22 13.33 2.76 2.12
CA ALA A 22 12.33 1.75 1.76
C ALA A 22 12.97 0.46 1.21
N ARG A 23 14.21 0.14 1.61
CA ARG A 23 14.95 -1.05 1.22
C ARG A 23 14.48 -2.20 2.11
N GLY A 24 13.39 -2.85 1.75
CA GLY A 24 12.90 -3.98 2.52
C GLY A 24 11.93 -4.95 1.84
N MET A 25 11.25 -4.59 0.74
CA MET A 25 10.28 -5.52 0.14
C MET A 25 10.91 -6.68 -0.66
N HIS A 26 12.23 -6.68 -0.88
CA HIS A 26 12.89 -7.62 -1.80
C HIS A 26 13.41 -8.93 -1.16
N LYS A 27 13.07 -9.25 0.10
CA LYS A 27 13.63 -10.44 0.78
C LYS A 27 12.69 -11.63 0.93
N HIS A 28 11.42 -11.51 0.55
CA HIS A 28 10.44 -12.59 0.72
C HIS A 28 10.16 -13.29 -0.60
N LYS A 29 10.15 -14.63 -0.59
CA LYS A 29 9.74 -15.46 -1.72
C LYS A 29 8.29 -15.10 -2.09
N PRO A 30 7.97 -14.79 -3.37
CA PRO A 30 6.60 -14.61 -3.80
C PRO A 30 5.74 -15.84 -3.46
N LEU A 31 4.50 -15.61 -3.05
CA LEU A 31 3.52 -16.66 -2.82
C LEU A 31 2.82 -16.97 -4.14
N ALA A 32 2.65 -18.26 -4.45
CA ALA A 32 1.69 -18.70 -5.44
C ALA A 32 0.26 -18.44 -4.94
N PHE A 33 -0.70 -18.37 -5.85
CA PHE A 33 -2.10 -18.08 -5.51
C PHE A 33 -2.69 -19.12 -4.56
N GLU A 34 -2.34 -20.38 -4.77
CA GLU A 34 -2.81 -21.53 -4.02
C GLU A 34 -2.26 -21.56 -2.59
N GLU A 35 -1.13 -20.90 -2.36
CA GLU A 35 -0.49 -20.75 -1.04
C GLU A 35 -1.12 -19.63 -0.20
N LEU A 36 -2.03 -18.84 -0.78
CA LEU A 36 -2.70 -17.76 -0.06
C LEU A 36 -3.83 -18.29 0.84
N PRO A 37 -4.13 -17.61 1.96
CA PRO A 37 -5.34 -17.88 2.74
C PRO A 37 -6.61 -17.82 1.89
N LYS A 38 -7.64 -18.58 2.25
CA LYS A 38 -8.89 -18.65 1.47
C LYS A 38 -9.55 -17.29 1.27
N ILE A 39 -9.55 -16.43 2.28
CA ILE A 39 -10.07 -15.05 2.17
C ILE A 39 -9.31 -14.22 1.13
N CYS A 40 -7.98 -14.40 1.02
CA CYS A 40 -7.17 -13.74 0.00
C CYS A 40 -7.52 -14.25 -1.39
N GLN A 41 -7.63 -15.57 -1.57
CA GLN A 41 -8.04 -16.18 -2.85
C GLN A 41 -9.38 -15.62 -3.29
N GLN A 42 -10.37 -15.56 -2.39
CA GLN A 42 -11.68 -14.99 -2.67
C GLN A 42 -11.60 -13.51 -3.06
N TYR A 43 -10.84 -12.71 -2.30
CA TYR A 43 -10.67 -11.28 -2.58
C TYR A 43 -10.06 -11.04 -3.97
N PHE A 44 -8.95 -11.71 -4.30
CA PHE A 44 -8.27 -11.52 -5.58
C PHE A 44 -9.12 -11.99 -6.77
N THR A 45 -9.85 -13.10 -6.62
CA THR A 45 -10.81 -13.55 -7.65
C THR A 45 -11.93 -12.54 -7.86
N ARG A 46 -12.55 -12.06 -6.77
CA ARG A 46 -13.60 -11.02 -6.82
C ARG A 46 -13.10 -9.75 -7.50
N ALA A 47 -11.89 -9.31 -7.12
CA ALA A 47 -11.22 -8.16 -7.70
C ALA A 47 -10.98 -8.33 -9.20
N GLU A 48 -10.43 -9.47 -9.62
CA GLU A 48 -10.18 -9.76 -11.04
C GLU A 48 -11.47 -9.72 -11.87
N VAL A 49 -12.55 -10.34 -11.39
CA VAL A 49 -13.86 -10.34 -12.06
C VAL A 49 -14.39 -8.92 -12.24
N CYS A 50 -14.40 -8.12 -11.16
CA CYS A 50 -14.82 -6.73 -11.23
C CYS A 50 -13.97 -5.93 -12.23
N TYR A 51 -12.64 -6.03 -12.13
CA TYR A 51 -11.75 -5.21 -12.95
C TYR A 51 -11.78 -5.61 -14.42
N LYS A 52 -12.05 -6.88 -14.75
CA LYS A 52 -12.29 -7.31 -16.14
C LYS A 52 -13.52 -6.62 -16.73
N LYS A 53 -14.61 -6.49 -15.98
CA LYS A 53 -15.82 -5.77 -16.42
C LYS A 53 -15.59 -4.27 -16.57
N ALA A 54 -14.85 -3.67 -15.62
CA ALA A 54 -14.62 -2.23 -15.58
C ALA A 54 -13.58 -1.72 -16.61
N GLY A 55 -12.76 -2.61 -17.17
CA GLY A 55 -11.71 -2.25 -18.13
C GLY A 55 -10.72 -1.25 -17.55
N ASP A 56 -10.36 -0.25 -18.35
CA ASP A 56 -9.35 0.77 -18.01
C ASP A 56 -9.74 1.64 -16.81
N LYS A 57 -11.05 1.77 -16.52
CA LYS A 57 -11.54 2.53 -15.36
C LYS A 57 -11.04 1.95 -14.02
N ALA A 58 -10.63 0.69 -13.99
CA ALA A 58 -10.15 0.00 -12.80
C ALA A 58 -8.63 0.09 -12.58
N GLU A 59 -7.87 0.86 -13.37
CA GLU A 59 -6.41 0.90 -13.27
C GLU A 59 -5.90 1.20 -11.85
N PHE A 60 -6.49 2.20 -11.21
CA PHE A 60 -6.11 2.59 -9.84
C PHE A 60 -6.38 1.46 -8.83
N GLN A 61 -7.54 0.82 -8.90
CA GLN A 61 -7.91 -0.29 -8.03
C GLN A 61 -7.04 -1.52 -8.29
N ARG A 62 -6.73 -1.84 -9.56
CA ARG A 62 -5.76 -2.89 -9.94
C ARG A 62 -4.39 -2.62 -9.31
N GLY A 63 -3.93 -1.36 -9.32
CA GLY A 63 -2.70 -0.94 -8.66
C GLY A 63 -2.70 -1.25 -7.17
N ASN A 64 -3.77 -0.89 -6.46
CA ASN A 64 -3.92 -1.16 -5.03
C ASN A 64 -3.97 -2.66 -4.72
N THR A 65 -4.71 -3.44 -5.52
CA THR A 65 -4.76 -4.91 -5.39
C THR A 65 -3.39 -5.54 -5.65
N LYS A 66 -2.64 -5.07 -6.65
CA LYS A 66 -1.27 -5.51 -6.92
C LYS A 66 -0.33 -5.19 -5.75
N PHE A 67 -0.44 -4.00 -5.18
CA PHE A 67 0.35 -3.61 -4.01
C PHE A 67 0.06 -4.51 -2.80
N LEU A 68 -1.21 -4.82 -2.55
CA LEU A 68 -1.58 -5.79 -1.52
C LEU A 68 -0.93 -7.15 -1.77
N TRP A 69 -1.06 -7.71 -2.99
CA TRP A 69 -0.43 -8.97 -3.36
C TRP A 69 1.07 -9.00 -3.06
N GLN A 70 1.78 -7.95 -3.47
CA GLN A 70 3.23 -7.82 -3.28
C GLN A 70 3.64 -7.67 -1.82
N SER A 71 2.72 -7.26 -0.94
CA SER A 71 2.97 -7.09 0.49
C SER A 71 2.78 -8.40 1.28
N LEU A 72 1.95 -9.34 0.78
CA LEU A 72 1.63 -10.59 1.49
C LEU A 72 2.84 -11.48 1.84
N PRO A 73 3.88 -11.60 0.99
CA PRO A 73 5.06 -12.41 1.32
C PRO A 73 5.78 -12.00 2.61
N ALA A 74 5.73 -10.72 2.97
CA ALA A 74 6.38 -10.18 4.18
C ALA A 74 5.55 -10.40 5.45
N ALA A 75 4.26 -10.70 5.31
CA ALA A 75 3.33 -10.91 6.41
C ALA A 75 3.31 -12.38 6.87
N ASP A 76 3.07 -12.61 8.16
CA ASP A 76 2.73 -13.92 8.68
C ASP A 76 1.32 -14.37 8.23
N LEU A 77 0.95 -15.63 8.50
CA LEU A 77 -0.33 -16.18 8.06
C LEU A 77 -1.53 -15.35 8.52
N GLY A 78 -1.59 -15.01 9.81
CA GLY A 78 -2.73 -14.28 10.35
C GLY A 78 -2.76 -12.83 9.86
N GLN A 79 -1.60 -12.19 9.67
CA GLN A 79 -1.52 -10.87 9.05
C GLN A 79 -2.07 -10.89 7.62
N ARG A 80 -1.73 -11.91 6.81
CA ARG A 80 -2.29 -12.07 5.45
C ARG A 80 -3.81 -12.16 5.48
N GLU A 81 -4.37 -13.00 6.37
CA GLU A 81 -5.81 -13.13 6.54
C GLU A 81 -6.46 -11.78 6.86
N ARG A 82 -5.93 -11.06 7.84
CA ARG A 82 -6.44 -9.74 8.25
C ARG A 82 -6.35 -8.70 7.12
N MET A 83 -5.23 -8.64 6.40
CA MET A 83 -5.04 -7.72 5.29
C MET A 83 -6.06 -7.98 4.17
N CYS A 84 -6.29 -9.24 3.81
CA CYS A 84 -7.27 -9.60 2.80
C CYS A 84 -8.72 -9.45 3.27
N GLN A 85 -9.00 -9.69 4.55
CA GLN A 85 -10.32 -9.42 5.15
C GLN A 85 -10.66 -7.93 5.05
N ILE A 86 -9.76 -7.04 5.46
CA ILE A 86 -9.94 -5.58 5.33
C ILE A 86 -10.16 -5.18 3.85
N ALA A 87 -9.41 -5.80 2.95
CA ALA A 87 -9.55 -5.55 1.52
C ALA A 87 -10.92 -6.04 0.98
N MET A 88 -11.40 -7.18 1.46
CA MET A 88 -12.72 -7.74 1.13
C MET A 88 -13.86 -6.85 1.65
N ASP A 89 -13.79 -6.45 2.93
CA ASP A 89 -14.82 -5.65 3.60
C ASP A 89 -14.99 -4.28 2.96
N SER A 90 -13.88 -3.67 2.53
CA SER A 90 -13.88 -2.35 1.87
C SER A 90 -14.06 -2.40 0.35
N PHE A 91 -14.18 -3.60 -0.25
CA PHE A 91 -14.14 -3.74 -1.70
C PHE A 91 -15.27 -2.97 -2.39
N ALA A 92 -16.52 -3.21 -2.00
CA ALA A 92 -17.70 -2.62 -2.62
C ALA A 92 -17.68 -1.09 -2.59
N GLU A 93 -17.23 -0.51 -1.48
CA GLU A 93 -17.08 0.94 -1.37
C GLU A 93 -15.99 1.47 -2.32
N LYS A 94 -14.83 0.82 -2.35
CA LYS A 94 -13.67 1.23 -3.16
C LYS A 94 -13.86 1.01 -4.67
N THR A 95 -14.79 0.15 -5.05
CA THR A 95 -15.13 -0.15 -6.45
C THR A 95 -16.48 0.40 -6.89
N ARG A 96 -17.21 1.13 -6.03
CA ARG A 96 -18.56 1.65 -6.32
C ARG A 96 -18.64 2.42 -7.65
N ASN A 97 -17.64 3.26 -7.94
CA ASN A 97 -17.62 4.09 -9.15
C ASN A 97 -17.28 3.29 -10.43
N LEU A 98 -16.89 2.02 -10.29
CA LEU A 98 -16.59 1.13 -11.41
C LEU A 98 -17.84 0.41 -11.94
N HIS A 99 -18.93 0.38 -11.16
CA HIS A 99 -20.18 -0.33 -11.50
C HIS A 99 -19.94 -1.76 -12.00
N CYS A 100 -19.03 -2.48 -11.33
CA CYS A 100 -18.55 -3.80 -11.73
C CYS A 100 -19.15 -4.96 -10.90
N GLU A 101 -19.85 -4.62 -9.82
CA GLU A 101 -20.54 -5.52 -8.90
C GLU A 101 -22.05 -5.30 -8.96
#